data_AF-T0RE59-F1
#
_entry.id   AF-T0RE59-F1
#
_cell.length_a   1.000
_cell.length_b   1.000
_cell.length_c   1.000
_cell.angle_alpha   90.00
_cell.angle_beta   90.00
_cell.angle_gamma   90.00
#
_symmetry.space_group_name_H-M   'P 1'
#
loop_
_entity.id
_entity.type
_entity.pdbx_description
1 polymer ?
#
loop_
_entity_poly.entity_id
_entity_poly.type
_entity_poly.pdbx_seq_one_letter_code
_entity_poly.pdbx_strand_id
1 'polypeptide(L)'
;MLRLSTIALAAAAVSGFEMTFTNKCSYTINLKAAFGRYVCDIAPGAANTCTQYIGAGQQGLFKHTEKDDVNLVEYSTINSNGMNFVWYDVSNIPPMPGNCNSYQNCKDVTGKSGFNVPVYVTPTTNAGQGSCTELRVTKADSGDAYLFPADNTKTHACPMDTKFSVTFCPEGGSGGNPSASFQKYDNTDFWGNDIGRFQVWGDANAKASACASGCKGNDQCVGFSVSGDFCYMKNAIANKFGSGGVIGGIMNGNGKCAATQWNTDFYGNDIDRKQVWGNAGERSGQCCNYCNGVGNCAAYTVNGDWCYLKSQVGSASWSGSAYSGRRASA
;
A
#
# COMPACT_ATOMS: atom_id res chain seq x y z
N MET A 1 13.03 18.36 -69.64
CA MET A 1 13.58 18.05 -68.30
C MET A 1 12.65 18.68 -67.26
N LEU A 2 11.76 17.87 -66.67
CA LEU A 2 10.80 18.32 -65.67
C LEU A 2 11.52 18.36 -64.30
N ARG A 3 11.71 19.54 -63.72
CA ARG A 3 12.32 19.68 -62.39
C ARG A 3 11.26 19.38 -61.33
N LEU A 4 11.28 18.18 -60.77
CA LEU A 4 10.58 17.89 -59.51
C LEU A 4 11.23 18.73 -58.41
N SER A 5 10.49 19.68 -57.87
CA SER A 5 10.87 20.40 -56.66
C SER A 5 10.36 19.60 -55.47
N THR A 6 11.22 18.84 -54.81
CA THR A 6 10.94 18.18 -53.53
C THR A 6 10.85 19.25 -52.45
N ILE A 7 9.63 19.58 -52.05
CA ILE A 7 9.38 20.37 -50.84
C ILE A 7 9.66 19.43 -49.66
N ALA A 8 10.83 19.58 -49.02
CA ALA A 8 11.10 18.92 -47.75
C ALA A 8 10.31 19.66 -46.65
N LEU A 9 9.26 19.02 -46.12
CA LEU A 9 8.66 19.45 -44.86
C LEU A 9 9.71 19.24 -43.75
N ALA A 10 10.30 20.32 -43.26
CA ALA A 10 11.02 20.29 -41.99
C ALA A 10 9.99 20.07 -40.88
N ALA A 11 9.90 18.85 -40.35
CA ALA A 11 9.19 18.61 -39.11
C ALA A 11 9.96 19.35 -38.01
N ALA A 12 9.40 20.45 -37.49
CA ALA A 12 9.94 21.06 -36.29
C ALA A 12 9.91 19.99 -35.18
N ALA A 13 11.07 19.61 -34.66
CA ALA A 13 11.15 18.76 -33.48
C ALA A 13 10.48 19.52 -32.35
N VAL A 14 9.26 19.13 -32.00
CA VAL A 14 8.56 19.67 -30.85
C VAL A 14 9.37 19.26 -29.63
N SER A 15 10.04 20.20 -28.97
CA SER A 15 10.77 19.95 -27.73
C SER A 15 9.76 19.57 -26.64
N GLY A 16 9.81 18.34 -26.18
CA GLY A 16 8.90 17.81 -25.19
C GLY A 16 9.31 16.41 -24.75
N PHE A 17 8.85 16.03 -23.57
CA PHE A 17 9.16 14.74 -22.97
C PHE A 17 7.94 13.81 -23.06
N GLU A 18 8.20 12.51 -22.94
CA GLU A 18 7.19 11.47 -22.99
C GLU A 18 7.03 10.84 -21.61
N MET A 19 5.79 10.65 -21.15
CA MET A 19 5.47 9.88 -19.95
C MET A 19 4.53 8.74 -20.31
N THR A 20 4.95 7.51 -20.03
CA THR A 20 4.12 6.30 -20.17
C THR A 20 3.83 5.73 -18.78
N PHE A 21 2.66 5.11 -18.63
CA PHE A 21 2.21 4.62 -17.33
C PHE A 21 2.04 3.10 -17.34
N THR A 22 2.52 2.47 -16.27
CA THR A 22 2.41 1.04 -16.03
C THR A 22 1.73 0.80 -14.69
N ASN A 23 0.74 -0.08 -14.68
CA ASN A 23 0.01 -0.47 -13.48
C ASN A 23 0.34 -1.91 -13.10
N LYS A 24 1.20 -2.09 -12.09
CA LYS A 24 1.44 -3.40 -11.45
C LYS A 24 0.58 -3.61 -10.21
N CYS A 25 -0.34 -2.70 -9.92
CA CYS A 25 -1.27 -2.84 -8.83
C CYS A 25 -2.32 -3.91 -9.14
N SER A 26 -2.89 -4.50 -8.09
CA SER A 26 -4.03 -5.43 -8.23
C SER A 26 -5.36 -4.73 -8.48
N TYR A 27 -5.36 -3.43 -8.77
CA TYR A 27 -6.56 -2.61 -8.95
C TYR A 27 -6.31 -1.57 -10.04
N THR A 28 -7.37 -1.03 -10.63
CA THR A 28 -7.28 0.00 -11.67
C THR A 28 -6.69 1.29 -11.11
N ILE A 29 -5.66 1.83 -11.76
CA ILE A 29 -5.19 3.17 -11.46
C ILE A 29 -6.08 4.16 -12.22
N ASN A 30 -6.89 4.92 -11.48
CA ASN A 30 -7.57 6.10 -12.03
C ASN A 30 -6.57 7.25 -12.09
N LEU A 31 -5.94 7.44 -13.26
CA LEU A 31 -4.94 8.48 -13.45
C LEU A 31 -5.63 9.84 -13.57
N LYS A 32 -5.26 10.75 -12.68
CA LYS A 32 -5.77 12.12 -12.65
C LYS A 32 -4.62 13.11 -12.79
N ALA A 33 -4.91 14.26 -13.38
CA ALA A 33 -4.05 15.43 -13.37
C ALA A 33 -4.46 16.39 -12.23
N ALA A 34 -3.86 17.59 -12.21
CA ALA A 34 -4.22 18.66 -11.29
C ALA A 34 -5.75 18.90 -11.24
N PHE A 35 -6.24 19.28 -10.06
CA PHE A 35 -7.66 19.49 -9.77
C PHE A 35 -8.55 18.24 -9.99
N GLY A 36 -7.97 17.04 -9.96
CA GLY A 36 -8.71 15.79 -10.13
C GLY A 36 -9.19 15.53 -11.56
N ARG A 37 -8.68 16.28 -12.55
CA ARG A 37 -9.04 16.12 -13.96
C ARG A 37 -8.72 14.70 -14.42
N TYR A 38 -9.70 14.01 -15.01
CA TYR A 38 -9.51 12.68 -15.57
C TYR A 38 -8.48 12.69 -16.72
N VAL A 39 -7.56 11.73 -16.70
CA VAL A 39 -6.62 11.46 -17.80
C VAL A 39 -6.99 10.14 -18.47
N CYS A 40 -6.96 9.04 -17.71
CA CYS A 40 -7.30 7.70 -18.17
C CYS A 40 -7.47 6.74 -16.98
N ASP A 41 -8.06 5.58 -17.21
CA ASP A 41 -8.01 4.44 -16.31
C ASP A 41 -7.02 3.40 -16.84
N ILE A 42 -6.13 2.93 -15.97
CA ILE A 42 -5.09 1.96 -16.30
C ILE A 42 -5.43 0.64 -15.60
N ALA A 43 -5.87 -0.35 -16.36
CA ALA A 43 -6.25 -1.66 -15.83
C ALA A 43 -5.06 -2.36 -15.13
N PRO A 44 -5.32 -3.26 -14.15
CA PRO A 44 -4.30 -4.10 -13.55
C PRO A 44 -3.47 -4.83 -14.61
N GLY A 45 -2.14 -4.78 -14.48
CA GLY A 45 -1.20 -5.42 -15.40
C GLY A 45 -0.97 -4.69 -16.72
N ALA A 46 -1.69 -3.60 -17.01
CA ALA A 46 -1.44 -2.80 -18.20
C ALA A 46 -0.07 -2.09 -18.09
N ALA A 47 0.73 -2.16 -19.15
CA ALA A 47 2.07 -1.59 -19.19
C ALA A 47 2.21 -0.62 -20.37
N ASN A 48 2.98 0.46 -20.16
CA ASN A 48 3.30 1.47 -21.16
C ASN A 48 2.07 2.03 -21.90
N THR A 49 0.99 2.29 -21.15
CA THR A 49 -0.24 2.86 -21.69
C THR A 49 -0.40 4.32 -21.26
N CYS A 50 -1.47 4.96 -21.72
CA CYS A 50 -1.85 6.31 -21.34
C CYS A 50 -0.74 7.35 -21.56
N THR A 51 -0.02 7.22 -22.66
CA THR A 51 1.12 8.07 -23.00
C THR A 51 0.74 9.54 -23.02
N GLN A 52 1.52 10.36 -22.32
CA GLN A 52 1.41 11.81 -22.29
C GLN A 52 2.63 12.42 -22.98
N TYR A 53 2.38 13.38 -23.88
CA TYR A 53 3.41 14.16 -24.54
C TYR A 53 3.31 15.59 -24.02
N ILE A 54 4.35 16.06 -23.33
CA ILE A 54 4.35 17.34 -22.63
C ILE A 54 5.40 18.25 -23.27
N GLY A 55 4.95 19.38 -23.79
CA GLY A 55 5.81 20.36 -24.46
C GLY A 55 6.46 21.35 -23.49
N ALA A 56 7.24 22.28 -24.04
CA ALA A 56 7.85 23.38 -23.29
C ALA A 56 6.80 24.34 -22.67
N GLY A 57 7.15 24.97 -21.54
CA GLY A 57 6.31 25.98 -20.88
C GLY A 57 5.10 25.44 -20.12
N GLN A 58 5.13 24.17 -19.73
CA GLN A 58 4.05 23.51 -18.99
C GLN A 58 4.50 23.11 -17.59
N GLN A 59 3.57 23.02 -16.65
CA GLN A 59 3.79 22.40 -15.35
C GLN A 59 2.53 21.64 -14.94
N GLY A 60 2.69 20.60 -14.15
CA GLY A 60 1.56 19.80 -13.72
C GLY A 60 1.95 18.63 -12.84
N LEU A 61 0.96 17.78 -12.60
CA LEU A 61 1.12 16.57 -11.80
C LEU A 61 0.27 15.44 -12.36
N PHE A 62 0.64 14.21 -11.99
CA PHE A 62 -0.18 13.02 -12.13
C PHE A 62 -0.35 12.35 -10.77
N LYS A 63 -1.55 11.83 -10.49
CA LYS A 63 -1.88 11.17 -9.23
C LYS A 63 -2.89 10.04 -9.43
N HIS A 64 -2.90 9.08 -8.51
CA HIS A 64 -3.96 8.08 -8.45
C HIS A 64 -5.14 8.61 -7.62
N THR A 65 -6.34 8.58 -8.23
CA THR A 65 -7.60 9.10 -7.69
C THR A 65 -7.71 10.63 -7.68
N GLU A 66 -8.92 11.15 -7.50
CA GLU A 66 -9.17 12.59 -7.43
C GLU A 66 -8.83 13.22 -6.07
N LYS A 67 -8.57 12.39 -5.05
CA LYS A 67 -8.30 12.83 -3.68
C LYS A 67 -7.04 13.68 -3.57
N ASP A 68 -6.99 14.53 -2.56
CA ASP A 68 -5.84 15.41 -2.31
C ASP A 68 -4.82 14.79 -1.35
N ASP A 69 -5.22 13.80 -0.55
CA ASP A 69 -4.33 13.06 0.36
C ASP A 69 -3.69 11.87 -0.36
N VAL A 70 -2.81 12.17 -1.31
CA VAL A 70 -2.21 11.19 -2.23
C VAL A 70 -0.82 11.69 -2.65
N ASN A 71 0.02 10.76 -3.12
CA ASN A 71 1.32 11.16 -3.66
C ASN A 71 1.19 11.67 -5.10
N LEU A 72 1.99 12.67 -5.43
CA LEU A 72 1.93 13.42 -6.68
C LEU A 72 3.21 13.18 -7.47
N VAL A 73 3.11 12.76 -8.73
CA VAL A 73 4.23 12.77 -9.68
C VAL A 73 4.22 14.12 -10.38
N GLU A 74 5.16 15.00 -10.05
CA GLU A 74 5.15 16.39 -10.49
C GLU A 74 6.15 16.62 -11.62
N TYR A 75 5.84 17.55 -12.50
CA TYR A 75 6.73 17.97 -13.58
C TYR A 75 6.63 19.47 -13.87
N SER A 76 7.71 20.04 -14.39
CA SER A 76 7.75 21.37 -14.98
C SER A 76 8.72 21.44 -16.14
N THR A 77 8.28 22.05 -17.24
CA THR A 77 9.09 22.45 -18.40
C THR A 77 9.15 23.98 -18.52
N ILE A 78 8.73 24.70 -17.48
CA ILE A 78 8.92 26.14 -17.35
C ILE A 78 10.37 26.38 -16.98
N ASN A 79 11.15 26.80 -17.95
CA ASN A 79 12.58 27.06 -17.80
C ASN A 79 12.85 28.56 -17.92
N SER A 80 13.88 29.03 -17.21
CA SER A 80 14.41 30.39 -17.30
C SER A 80 15.89 30.34 -17.72
N ASN A 81 16.45 31.48 -18.11
CA ASN A 81 17.90 31.64 -18.36
C ASN A 81 18.49 30.68 -19.40
N GLY A 82 17.73 30.31 -20.44
CA GLY A 82 18.19 29.42 -21.51
C GLY A 82 18.28 27.95 -21.12
N MET A 83 17.77 27.56 -19.94
CA MET A 83 17.65 26.16 -19.56
C MET A 83 16.64 25.44 -20.45
N ASN A 84 16.85 24.13 -20.65
CA ASN A 84 15.99 23.29 -21.47
C ASN A 84 15.86 21.90 -20.84
N PHE A 85 15.24 21.86 -19.66
CA PHE A 85 15.05 20.64 -18.88
C PHE A 85 13.58 20.35 -18.62
N VAL A 86 13.28 19.08 -18.40
CA VAL A 86 12.11 18.67 -17.62
C VAL A 86 12.56 18.51 -16.18
N TRP A 87 12.00 19.35 -15.32
CA TRP A 87 12.09 19.23 -13.87
C TRP A 87 11.02 18.24 -13.41
N TYR A 88 11.36 17.33 -12.51
CA TYR A 88 10.42 16.34 -12.00
C TYR A 88 10.77 15.93 -10.57
N ASP A 89 9.75 15.53 -9.84
CA ASP A 89 9.85 15.01 -8.49
C ASP A 89 8.59 14.23 -8.12
N VAL A 90 8.59 13.67 -6.91
CA VAL A 90 7.39 13.07 -6.32
C VAL A 90 7.16 13.71 -4.95
N SER A 91 5.93 14.12 -4.69
CA SER A 91 5.54 14.73 -3.42
C SER A 91 4.61 13.84 -2.63
N ASN A 92 5.00 13.58 -1.38
CA ASN A 92 4.15 12.99 -0.35
C ASN A 92 3.78 14.04 0.73
N ILE A 93 3.88 15.33 0.41
CA ILE A 93 3.52 16.39 1.34
C ILE A 93 2.02 16.28 1.61
N PRO A 94 1.58 16.10 2.88
CA PRO A 94 0.17 16.10 3.21
C PRO A 94 -0.51 17.39 2.74
N PRO A 95 -1.74 17.34 2.18
CA PRO A 95 -2.38 18.52 1.59
C PRO A 95 -2.71 19.57 2.65
N MET A 96 -2.58 20.85 2.27
CA MET A 96 -2.72 22.01 3.17
C MET A 96 -1.80 21.95 4.40
N PRO A 97 -0.49 21.74 4.22
CA PRO A 97 0.46 21.52 5.31
C PRO A 97 0.77 22.77 6.16
N GLY A 98 0.41 23.96 5.67
CA GLY A 98 0.94 25.22 6.21
C GLY A 98 2.47 25.26 6.09
N ASN A 99 3.14 25.73 7.13
CA ASN A 99 4.61 25.86 7.19
C ASN A 99 5.27 24.72 8.00
N CYS A 100 4.73 23.50 7.90
CA CYS A 100 5.37 22.36 8.57
C CYS A 100 6.80 22.12 8.03
N ASN A 101 7.68 21.59 8.88
CA ASN A 101 9.13 21.53 8.61
C ASN A 101 9.72 20.11 8.65
N SER A 102 8.87 19.10 8.82
CA SER A 102 9.23 17.69 8.75
C SER A 102 8.01 16.86 8.41
N TYR A 103 8.20 15.65 7.89
CA TYR A 103 7.10 14.76 7.56
C TYR A 103 6.14 14.55 8.74
N GLN A 104 6.69 14.23 9.91
CA GLN A 104 5.89 14.00 11.12
C GLN A 104 5.11 15.24 11.51
N ASN A 105 5.75 16.42 11.50
CA ASN A 105 5.06 17.66 11.79
C ASN A 105 3.93 17.94 10.78
N CYS A 106 4.13 17.68 9.49
CA CYS A 106 3.07 17.83 8.49
C CYS A 106 1.89 16.87 8.73
N LYS A 107 2.16 15.62 9.12
CA LYS A 107 1.12 14.66 9.52
C LYS A 107 0.36 15.13 10.75
N ASP A 108 1.06 15.64 11.75
CA ASP A 108 0.43 16.10 13.00
C ASP A 108 -0.49 17.31 12.77
N VAL A 109 -0.10 18.21 11.86
CA VAL A 109 -0.89 19.39 11.48
C VAL A 109 -2.13 19.01 10.65
N THR A 110 -1.99 18.03 9.76
CA THR A 110 -3.02 17.75 8.74
C THR A 110 -3.88 16.51 9.05
N GLY A 111 -3.39 15.60 9.89
CA GLY A 111 -3.96 14.27 10.12
C GLY A 111 -3.83 13.33 8.91
N LYS A 112 -2.99 13.66 7.93
CA LYS A 112 -2.94 13.04 6.60
C LYS A 112 -1.54 12.54 6.24
N SER A 113 -1.43 11.58 5.32
CA SER A 113 -0.14 10.97 4.96
C SER A 113 0.51 11.57 3.72
N GLY A 114 -0.27 12.17 2.83
CA GLY A 114 0.16 12.57 1.48
C GLY A 114 0.51 11.39 0.57
N PHE A 115 0.10 10.16 0.89
CA PHE A 115 0.53 8.95 0.17
C PHE A 115 -0.57 7.91 0.05
N ASN A 116 -0.78 7.38 -1.15
CA ASN A 116 -1.79 6.34 -1.42
C ASN A 116 -1.33 5.25 -2.39
N VAL A 117 -0.23 5.41 -3.13
CA VAL A 117 0.23 4.40 -4.09
C VAL A 117 1.76 4.45 -4.26
N PRO A 118 2.49 3.33 -4.06
CA PRO A 118 3.87 3.18 -4.46
C PRO A 118 4.04 3.53 -5.93
N VAL A 119 5.02 4.36 -6.24
CA VAL A 119 5.31 4.80 -7.60
C VAL A 119 6.82 4.88 -7.82
N TYR A 120 7.27 4.33 -8.95
CA TYR A 120 8.59 4.65 -9.51
C TYR A 120 8.42 5.60 -10.69
N VAL A 121 9.27 6.62 -10.76
CA VAL A 121 9.39 7.51 -11.91
C VAL A 121 10.76 7.28 -12.52
N THR A 122 10.79 6.54 -13.63
CA THR A 122 12.03 6.04 -14.22
C THR A 122 12.31 6.73 -15.55
N PRO A 123 13.34 7.57 -15.69
CA PRO A 123 13.80 8.01 -17.00
C PRO A 123 14.35 6.79 -17.76
N THR A 124 13.80 6.50 -18.94
CA THR A 124 14.19 5.37 -19.81
C THR A 124 15.15 5.80 -20.91
N THR A 125 15.31 7.10 -21.14
CA THR A 125 16.39 7.72 -21.91
C THR A 125 17.08 8.78 -21.05
N ASN A 126 18.31 9.17 -21.39
CA ASN A 126 19.10 10.19 -20.68
C ASN A 126 19.38 9.96 -19.18
N ALA A 127 19.03 8.79 -18.64
CA ALA A 127 19.31 8.42 -17.25
C ALA A 127 20.82 8.50 -16.94
N GLY A 128 21.15 9.00 -15.76
CA GLY A 128 22.51 9.23 -15.29
C GLY A 128 23.12 10.57 -15.72
N GLN A 129 22.43 11.39 -16.53
CA GLN A 129 22.90 12.73 -16.89
C GLN A 129 22.51 13.74 -15.81
N GLY A 130 23.48 14.27 -15.07
CA GLY A 130 23.22 15.22 -14.00
C GLY A 130 22.38 14.59 -12.88
N SER A 131 21.25 15.21 -12.55
CA SER A 131 20.28 14.67 -11.57
C SER A 131 19.21 13.77 -12.19
N CYS A 132 19.29 13.46 -13.50
CA CYS A 132 18.32 12.60 -14.19
C CYS A 132 18.43 11.14 -13.72
N THR A 133 17.66 10.75 -12.71
CA THR A 133 17.68 9.42 -12.09
C THR A 133 16.27 8.91 -11.78
N GLU A 134 16.13 7.61 -11.57
CA GLU A 134 14.88 7.03 -11.09
C GLU A 134 14.56 7.50 -9.66
N LEU A 135 13.29 7.82 -9.40
CA LEU A 135 12.76 8.12 -8.07
C LEU A 135 11.92 6.94 -7.57
N ARG A 136 12.15 6.52 -6.32
CA ARG A 136 11.56 5.34 -5.71
C ARG A 136 10.73 5.69 -4.47
N VAL A 137 9.43 5.89 -4.68
CA VAL A 137 8.50 6.25 -3.61
C VAL A 137 7.56 5.08 -3.31
N THR A 138 7.93 4.24 -2.36
CA THR A 138 7.19 3.01 -1.98
C THR A 138 6.44 3.13 -0.67
N LYS A 139 6.71 4.17 0.12
CA LYS A 139 6.07 4.43 1.40
C LYS A 139 5.94 5.93 1.64
N ALA A 140 5.13 6.28 2.63
CA ALA A 140 4.76 7.66 2.89
C ALA A 140 5.95 8.56 3.28
N ASP A 141 6.94 8.01 3.98
CA ASP A 141 8.19 8.67 4.39
C ASP A 141 9.39 8.30 3.50
N SER A 142 9.15 7.94 2.22
CA SER A 142 10.22 7.63 1.26
C SER A 142 11.21 8.78 1.09
N GLY A 143 12.51 8.46 1.08
CA GLY A 143 13.58 9.46 1.00
C GLY A 143 13.65 10.24 -0.32
N ASP A 144 13.10 9.68 -1.41
CA ASP A 144 13.06 10.34 -2.72
C ASP A 144 11.88 11.31 -2.88
N ALA A 145 10.94 11.33 -1.91
CA ALA A 145 9.78 12.21 -1.96
C ALA A 145 10.03 13.54 -1.26
N TYR A 146 9.39 14.61 -1.74
CA TYR A 146 9.13 15.80 -0.93
C TYR A 146 8.23 15.40 0.25
N LEU A 147 8.70 15.65 1.47
CA LEU A 147 7.97 15.30 2.69
C LEU A 147 7.42 16.51 3.45
N PHE A 148 7.92 17.71 3.14
CA PHE A 148 7.47 18.99 3.68
C PHE A 148 7.81 20.15 2.72
N PRO A 149 7.11 21.29 2.79
CA PRO A 149 7.24 22.37 1.78
C PRO A 149 8.65 22.95 1.58
N ALA A 150 9.47 22.97 2.62
CA ALA A 150 10.82 23.55 2.56
C ALA A 150 11.92 22.54 2.16
N ASP A 151 11.57 21.32 1.76
CA ASP A 151 12.53 20.28 1.39
C ASP A 151 13.12 20.48 -0.02
N ASN A 152 13.85 21.57 -0.24
CA ASN A 152 14.33 21.99 -1.58
C ASN A 152 15.40 21.06 -2.21
N THR A 153 15.55 19.82 -1.75
CA THR A 153 16.60 18.89 -2.18
C THR A 153 16.11 17.80 -3.12
N LYS A 154 14.80 17.71 -3.37
CA LYS A 154 14.16 16.56 -4.02
C LYS A 154 13.84 16.74 -5.50
N THR A 155 14.06 17.93 -6.07
CA THR A 155 13.82 18.15 -7.50
C THR A 155 14.98 17.63 -8.35
N HIS A 156 14.61 16.88 -9.39
CA HIS A 156 15.52 16.35 -10.40
C HIS A 156 15.29 17.00 -11.76
N ALA A 157 16.28 16.90 -12.65
CA ALA A 157 16.22 17.47 -13.98
C ALA A 157 16.74 16.47 -15.01
N CYS A 158 16.01 16.30 -16.11
CA CYS A 158 16.45 15.54 -17.28
C CYS A 158 16.41 16.43 -18.54
N PRO A 159 17.17 16.09 -19.60
CA PRO A 159 17.02 16.73 -20.91
C PRO A 159 15.56 16.68 -21.41
N MET A 160 15.12 17.70 -22.16
CA MET A 160 13.73 17.83 -22.59
C MET A 160 13.22 16.69 -23.49
N ASP A 161 14.08 15.93 -24.16
CA ASP A 161 13.71 14.78 -25.00
C ASP A 161 13.67 13.45 -24.22
N THR A 162 13.69 13.51 -22.89
CA THR A 162 13.68 12.33 -22.02
C THR A 162 12.33 11.60 -22.08
N LYS A 163 12.39 10.27 -22.07
CA LYS A 163 11.22 9.41 -21.93
C LYS A 163 11.18 8.89 -20.49
N PHE A 164 10.00 8.86 -19.90
CA PHE A 164 9.76 8.35 -18.57
C PHE A 164 8.77 7.18 -18.60
N SER A 165 9.01 6.22 -17.71
CA SER A 165 8.02 5.23 -17.32
C SER A 165 7.62 5.48 -15.87
N VAL A 166 6.34 5.74 -15.64
CA VAL A 166 5.75 5.87 -14.31
C VAL A 166 5.10 4.54 -13.96
N THR A 167 5.67 3.82 -13.00
CA THR A 167 5.19 2.49 -12.60
C THR A 167 4.53 2.56 -11.24
N PHE A 168 3.22 2.37 -11.20
CA PHE A 168 2.47 2.18 -9.97
C PHE A 168 2.63 0.75 -9.46
N CYS A 169 2.82 0.59 -8.14
CA CYS A 169 3.07 -0.68 -7.46
C CYS A 169 4.26 -1.48 -8.04
N PRO A 170 5.45 -0.86 -8.18
CA PRO A 170 6.57 -1.41 -8.94
C PRO A 170 7.06 -2.78 -8.46
N GLU A 171 6.92 -3.06 -7.16
CA GLU A 171 7.28 -4.31 -6.48
C GLU A 171 6.18 -5.39 -6.55
N GLY A 172 5.07 -5.09 -7.23
CA GLY A 172 3.84 -5.89 -7.18
C GLY A 172 3.07 -5.65 -5.88
N GLY A 173 1.75 -5.69 -5.96
CA GLY A 173 0.86 -5.56 -4.80
C GLY A 173 -0.16 -4.42 -4.91
N SER A 174 -1.12 -4.39 -4.00
CA SER A 174 -2.12 -3.32 -3.93
C SER A 174 -1.43 -2.06 -3.41
N GLY A 175 -1.24 -1.06 -4.25
CA GLY A 175 -0.52 0.13 -3.87
C GLY A 175 -1.15 0.83 -2.68
N GLY A 176 -0.30 1.19 -1.72
CA GLY A 176 -0.54 2.20 -0.70
C GLY A 176 -1.90 2.11 -0.01
N ASN A 177 -2.26 0.89 0.38
CA ASN A 177 -2.57 0.68 1.78
C ASN A 177 -1.45 -0.23 2.31
N PRO A 178 -0.79 0.12 3.42
CA PRO A 178 0.43 -0.56 3.87
C PRO A 178 0.10 -2.02 4.04
N SER A 179 0.88 -2.88 3.37
CA SER A 179 0.94 -4.32 3.57
C SER A 179 -0.31 -4.83 4.27
N ALA A 180 -1.35 -5.16 3.50
CA ALA A 180 -2.31 -6.10 4.02
C ALA A 180 -1.55 -7.44 4.08
N SER A 181 -0.78 -7.55 5.15
CA SER A 181 -0.07 -8.72 5.58
C SER A 181 -1.18 -9.71 5.96
N PHE A 182 -1.71 -10.46 4.99
CA PHE A 182 -2.71 -11.50 5.18
C PHE A 182 -2.39 -12.70 4.30
N GLN A 183 -2.69 -13.90 4.80
CA GLN A 183 -2.64 -15.13 4.02
C GLN A 183 -3.97 -15.33 3.30
N LYS A 184 -3.93 -15.33 1.97
CA LYS A 184 -5.10 -15.58 1.10
C LYS A 184 -5.36 -17.08 0.94
N TYR A 185 -6.62 -17.46 0.97
CA TYR A 185 -7.10 -18.82 0.69
C TYR A 185 -8.20 -18.77 -0.37
N ASP A 186 -7.91 -19.28 -1.56
CA ASP A 186 -8.91 -19.41 -2.61
C ASP A 186 -9.90 -20.55 -2.32
N ASN A 187 -11.13 -20.39 -2.80
CA ASN A 187 -12.24 -21.33 -2.63
C ASN A 187 -12.43 -21.78 -1.17
N THR A 188 -12.28 -20.85 -0.23
CA THR A 188 -12.27 -21.14 1.20
C THR A 188 -13.15 -20.15 1.92
N ASP A 189 -14.11 -20.66 2.68
CA ASP A 189 -14.89 -19.88 3.63
C ASP A 189 -14.47 -20.23 5.07
N PHE A 190 -14.52 -19.24 5.95
CA PHE A 190 -14.48 -19.42 7.40
C PHE A 190 -15.90 -19.17 7.94
N TRP A 191 -16.78 -20.16 7.86
CA TRP A 191 -18.21 -19.96 8.14
C TRP A 191 -18.46 -19.36 9.54
N GLY A 192 -19.35 -18.36 9.59
CA GLY A 192 -19.79 -17.70 10.82
C GLY A 192 -18.77 -16.73 11.39
N ASN A 193 -18.99 -16.33 12.66
CA ASN A 193 -18.15 -15.37 13.40
C ASN A 193 -18.02 -14.00 12.71
N ASP A 194 -19.02 -13.63 11.90
CA ASP A 194 -19.06 -12.37 11.19
C ASP A 194 -19.38 -11.22 12.16
N ILE A 195 -18.50 -10.23 12.22
CA ILE A 195 -18.65 -9.01 13.03
C ILE A 195 -19.08 -7.79 12.21
N GLY A 196 -19.17 -7.97 10.90
CA GLY A 196 -19.62 -6.94 9.98
C GLY A 196 -19.44 -7.38 8.54
N ARG A 197 -20.09 -6.65 7.63
CA ARG A 197 -19.90 -6.82 6.20
C ARG A 197 -19.95 -5.50 5.46
N PHE A 198 -19.25 -5.42 4.35
CA PHE A 198 -19.29 -4.26 3.46
C PHE A 198 -19.02 -4.69 2.02
N GLN A 199 -19.39 -3.83 1.06
CA GLN A 199 -19.18 -4.11 -0.36
C GLN A 199 -17.72 -3.91 -0.76
N VAL A 200 -17.21 -4.80 -1.59
CA VAL A 200 -15.87 -4.78 -2.17
C VAL A 200 -15.94 -4.97 -3.68
N TRP A 201 -15.00 -4.38 -4.40
CA TRP A 201 -15.04 -4.29 -5.86
C TRP A 201 -13.72 -4.74 -6.49
N GLY A 202 -13.76 -5.02 -7.79
CA GLY A 202 -12.60 -5.44 -8.58
C GLY A 202 -12.45 -6.97 -8.67
N ASP A 203 -11.25 -7.41 -9.03
CA ASP A 203 -10.94 -8.84 -9.11
C ASP A 203 -10.77 -9.49 -7.71
N ALA A 204 -10.51 -10.79 -7.71
CA ALA A 204 -10.35 -11.58 -6.47
C ALA A 204 -9.30 -10.98 -5.51
N ASN A 205 -8.18 -10.48 -6.03
CA ASN A 205 -7.10 -9.93 -5.21
C ASN A 205 -7.45 -8.51 -4.73
N ALA A 206 -8.09 -7.70 -5.57
CA ALA A 206 -8.62 -6.39 -5.18
C ALA A 206 -9.63 -6.51 -4.04
N LYS A 207 -10.60 -7.43 -4.18
CA LYS A 207 -11.62 -7.68 -3.17
C LYS A 207 -11.03 -8.18 -1.86
N ALA A 208 -10.09 -9.12 -1.91
CA ALA A 208 -9.42 -9.63 -0.72
C ALA A 208 -8.63 -8.52 0.00
N SER A 209 -7.96 -7.65 -0.74
CA SER A 209 -7.16 -6.55 -0.19
C SER A 209 -8.03 -5.44 0.40
N ALA A 210 -9.15 -5.12 -0.24
CA ALA A 210 -10.17 -4.22 0.31
C ALA A 210 -10.77 -4.80 1.60
N CYS A 211 -11.04 -6.10 1.60
CA CYS A 211 -11.58 -6.80 2.76
C CYS A 211 -10.58 -6.84 3.94
N ALA A 212 -9.30 -7.11 3.65
CA ALA A 212 -8.22 -7.04 4.64
C ALA A 212 -8.03 -5.62 5.20
N SER A 213 -8.21 -4.59 4.37
CA SER A 213 -8.16 -3.18 4.81
C SER A 213 -9.30 -2.85 5.77
N GLY A 214 -10.53 -3.29 5.45
CA GLY A 214 -11.67 -3.13 6.35
C GLY A 214 -11.49 -3.93 7.65
N CYS A 215 -10.97 -5.15 7.55
CA CYS A 215 -10.63 -5.97 8.71
C CYS A 215 -9.60 -5.28 9.60
N LYS A 216 -8.53 -4.71 9.03
CA LYS A 216 -7.55 -3.92 9.79
C LYS A 216 -8.15 -2.69 10.47
N GLY A 217 -9.17 -2.07 9.87
CA GLY A 217 -9.91 -0.94 10.47
C GLY A 217 -10.91 -1.35 11.54
N ASN A 218 -11.08 -2.65 11.78
CA ASN A 218 -11.90 -3.18 12.86
C ASN A 218 -11.04 -4.00 13.80
N ASP A 219 -10.79 -3.43 14.95
CA ASP A 219 -10.06 -3.99 16.07
C ASP A 219 -10.40 -5.45 16.42
N GLN A 220 -11.66 -5.86 16.29
CA GLN A 220 -12.07 -7.22 16.62
C GLN A 220 -11.83 -8.22 15.47
N CYS A 221 -11.40 -7.74 14.29
CA CYS A 221 -11.27 -8.56 13.10
C CYS A 221 -9.91 -9.25 13.03
N VAL A 222 -9.96 -10.56 12.84
CA VAL A 222 -8.77 -11.42 12.78
C VAL A 222 -8.61 -12.13 11.43
N GLY A 223 -9.58 -11.94 10.55
CA GLY A 223 -9.59 -12.39 9.15
C GLY A 223 -10.97 -12.20 8.55
N PHE A 224 -11.19 -12.76 7.37
CA PHE A 224 -12.36 -12.45 6.57
C PHE A 224 -12.70 -13.54 5.55
N SER A 225 -13.91 -13.45 5.01
CA SER A 225 -14.32 -14.15 3.78
C SER A 225 -14.89 -13.14 2.79
N VAL A 226 -14.56 -13.26 1.51
CA VAL A 226 -15.21 -12.53 0.41
C VAL A 226 -16.10 -13.52 -0.34
N SER A 227 -17.39 -13.23 -0.42
CA SER A 227 -18.35 -13.96 -1.25
C SER A 227 -19.06 -12.99 -2.18
N GLY A 228 -18.95 -13.22 -3.50
CA GLY A 228 -19.44 -12.26 -4.50
C GLY A 228 -18.73 -10.90 -4.38
N ASP A 229 -19.53 -9.86 -4.15
CA ASP A 229 -19.06 -8.46 -3.95
C ASP A 229 -19.10 -8.03 -2.47
N PHE A 230 -19.20 -8.98 -1.54
CA PHE A 230 -19.25 -8.69 -0.11
C PHE A 230 -18.04 -9.25 0.63
N CYS A 231 -17.42 -8.38 1.43
CA CYS A 231 -16.48 -8.73 2.47
C CYS A 231 -17.23 -9.01 3.77
N TYR A 232 -16.92 -10.13 4.40
CA TYR A 232 -17.41 -10.54 5.72
C TYR A 232 -16.23 -10.56 6.69
N MET A 233 -16.17 -9.58 7.58
CA MET A 233 -15.12 -9.45 8.58
C MET A 233 -15.40 -10.40 9.75
N LYS A 234 -14.38 -11.07 10.27
CA LYS A 234 -14.54 -12.14 11.25
C LYS A 234 -13.73 -11.89 12.51
N ASN A 235 -14.33 -12.10 13.67
CA ASN A 235 -13.61 -12.07 14.96
C ASN A 235 -13.02 -13.42 15.38
N ALA A 236 -13.24 -14.46 14.60
CA ALA A 236 -12.58 -15.75 14.75
C ALA A 236 -12.39 -16.43 13.40
N ILE A 237 -11.26 -17.12 13.22
CA ILE A 237 -11.00 -17.99 12.08
C ILE A 237 -11.32 -19.43 12.50
N ALA A 238 -12.57 -19.82 12.29
CA ALA A 238 -13.08 -21.14 12.60
C ALA A 238 -13.84 -21.71 11.39
N ASN A 239 -14.21 -23.01 11.46
CA ASN A 239 -15.07 -23.66 10.47
C ASN A 239 -14.60 -23.50 9.02
N LYS A 240 -13.29 -23.67 8.80
CA LYS A 240 -12.71 -23.61 7.46
C LYS A 240 -13.39 -24.65 6.57
N PHE A 241 -14.02 -24.20 5.49
CA PHE A 241 -14.79 -25.03 4.58
C PHE A 241 -14.43 -24.71 3.13
N GLY A 242 -14.37 -25.74 2.27
CA GLY A 242 -14.14 -25.56 0.83
C GLY A 242 -15.40 -25.03 0.16
N SER A 243 -15.35 -23.79 -0.34
CA SER A 243 -16.49 -23.12 -0.98
C SER A 243 -16.06 -22.44 -2.27
N GLY A 244 -16.52 -22.96 -3.40
CA GLY A 244 -16.15 -22.46 -4.72
C GLY A 244 -16.52 -20.97 -4.89
N GLY A 245 -15.55 -20.15 -5.28
CA GLY A 245 -15.73 -18.72 -5.51
C GLY A 245 -15.65 -17.83 -4.26
N VAL A 246 -15.47 -18.40 -3.06
CA VAL A 246 -15.23 -17.65 -1.82
C VAL A 246 -13.73 -17.46 -1.61
N ILE A 247 -13.32 -16.27 -1.19
CA ILE A 247 -11.92 -15.96 -0.88
C ILE A 247 -11.78 -15.72 0.61
N GLY A 248 -11.09 -16.62 1.30
CA GLY A 248 -10.74 -16.47 2.70
C GLY A 248 -9.46 -15.66 2.88
N GLY A 249 -9.37 -14.91 3.97
CA GLY A 249 -8.16 -14.22 4.37
C GLY A 249 -7.92 -14.32 5.87
N ILE A 250 -6.68 -14.62 6.25
CA ILE A 250 -6.23 -14.59 7.65
C ILE A 250 -5.21 -13.47 7.80
N MET A 251 -5.42 -12.53 8.73
CA MET A 251 -4.46 -11.44 8.95
C MET A 251 -3.13 -11.99 9.50
N ASN A 252 -1.99 -11.43 9.10
CA ASN A 252 -0.66 -11.84 9.56
C ASN A 252 -0.53 -11.57 11.06
N GLY A 253 0.06 -12.55 11.77
CA GLY A 253 -0.06 -12.67 13.22
C GLY A 253 -1.04 -13.76 13.65
N ASN A 254 -1.92 -14.22 12.76
CA ASN A 254 -2.91 -15.28 13.03
C ASN A 254 -2.73 -16.60 12.25
N GLY A 255 -1.75 -16.69 11.34
CA GLY A 255 -1.43 -17.91 10.59
C GLY A 255 -0.32 -18.80 11.20
N LYS A 256 0.36 -18.32 12.25
CA LYS A 256 1.42 -19.07 12.97
C LYS A 256 0.96 -19.65 14.31
N CYS A 257 -0.26 -19.34 14.70
CA CYS A 257 -0.90 -19.85 15.90
C CYS A 257 -2.29 -20.34 15.53
N ALA A 258 -2.76 -21.38 16.19
CA ALA A 258 -4.15 -21.82 16.10
C ALA A 258 -5.11 -20.73 16.57
N ALA A 259 -6.37 -20.87 16.17
CA ALA A 259 -7.44 -19.94 16.55
C ALA A 259 -7.45 -19.66 18.07
N THR A 260 -7.60 -18.38 18.40
CA THR A 260 -7.68 -17.91 19.78
C THR A 260 -8.90 -18.52 20.48
N GLN A 261 -8.66 -19.11 21.63
CA GLN A 261 -9.66 -19.69 22.52
C GLN A 261 -10.07 -18.65 23.54
N TRP A 262 -11.28 -18.10 23.36
CA TRP A 262 -11.86 -17.13 24.29
C TRP A 262 -12.26 -17.76 25.62
N ASN A 263 -12.28 -16.94 26.66
CA ASN A 263 -12.59 -17.32 28.03
C ASN A 263 -11.75 -18.48 28.57
N THR A 264 -10.53 -18.61 28.05
CA THR A 264 -9.65 -19.75 28.28
C THR A 264 -8.29 -19.23 28.72
N ASP A 265 -7.86 -19.67 29.91
CA ASP A 265 -6.49 -19.57 30.40
C ASP A 265 -5.83 -20.94 30.28
N PHE A 266 -4.64 -21.01 29.67
CA PHE A 266 -3.83 -22.23 29.66
C PHE A 266 -2.97 -22.26 30.92
N TYR A 267 -3.54 -22.64 32.06
CA TYR A 267 -2.90 -22.45 33.35
C TYR A 267 -1.46 -23.00 33.45
N GLY A 268 -0.56 -22.15 33.98
CA GLY A 268 0.86 -22.48 34.25
C GLY A 268 1.77 -22.53 33.02
N ASN A 269 2.97 -23.09 33.21
CA ASN A 269 4.01 -23.26 32.19
C ASN A 269 4.54 -21.95 31.59
N ASP A 270 4.40 -20.84 32.29
CA ASP A 270 4.86 -19.53 31.83
C ASP A 270 6.39 -19.48 31.77
N ILE A 271 6.92 -19.11 30.60
CA ILE A 271 8.36 -18.95 30.36
C ILE A 271 8.77 -17.49 30.22
N ASP A 272 7.83 -16.63 29.86
CA ASP A 272 8.05 -15.20 29.74
C ASP A 272 6.71 -14.45 29.81
N ARG A 273 6.76 -13.16 30.13
CA ARG A 273 5.60 -12.27 30.10
C ARG A 273 5.95 -11.00 29.34
N LYS A 274 5.19 -10.72 28.27
CA LYS A 274 5.33 -9.53 27.45
C LYS A 274 4.13 -8.62 27.59
N GLN A 275 4.35 -7.31 27.59
CA GLN A 275 3.26 -6.36 27.52
C GLN A 275 2.69 -6.33 26.10
N VAL A 276 1.37 -6.23 26.00
CA VAL A 276 0.63 -6.15 24.74
C VAL A 276 -0.36 -5.00 24.80
N TRP A 277 -0.62 -4.41 23.64
CA TRP A 277 -1.41 -3.18 23.53
C TRP A 277 -2.54 -3.33 22.53
N GLY A 278 -3.47 -2.36 22.55
CA GLY A 278 -4.57 -2.33 21.60
C GLY A 278 -5.75 -3.18 22.05
N ASN A 279 -6.54 -3.70 21.13
CA ASN A 279 -7.69 -4.55 21.43
C ASN A 279 -7.29 -6.04 21.59
N ALA A 280 -8.27 -6.91 21.85
CA ALA A 280 -7.98 -8.32 22.14
C ALA A 280 -7.45 -9.13 20.94
N GLY A 281 -7.85 -8.83 19.70
CA GLY A 281 -7.29 -9.45 18.50
C GLY A 281 -5.83 -9.06 18.28
N GLU A 282 -5.53 -7.77 18.42
CA GLU A 282 -4.17 -7.24 18.30
C GLU A 282 -3.23 -7.80 19.37
N ARG A 283 -3.68 -7.87 20.62
CA ARG A 283 -2.93 -8.48 21.72
C ARG A 283 -2.66 -9.97 21.47
N SER A 284 -3.63 -10.69 20.92
CA SER A 284 -3.47 -12.10 20.52
C SER A 284 -2.42 -12.26 19.40
N GLY A 285 -2.44 -11.39 18.38
CA GLY A 285 -1.46 -11.38 17.31
C GLY A 285 -0.04 -11.05 17.79
N GLN A 286 0.09 -10.05 18.67
CA GLN A 286 1.38 -9.72 19.32
C GLN A 286 1.92 -10.91 20.11
N CYS A 287 1.07 -11.56 20.91
CA CYS A 287 1.44 -12.78 21.63
C CYS A 287 1.90 -13.90 20.72
N CYS A 288 1.19 -14.14 19.63
CA CYS A 288 1.57 -15.16 18.67
C CYS A 288 2.96 -14.88 18.12
N ASN A 289 3.27 -13.63 17.78
CA ASN A 289 4.60 -13.24 17.30
C ASN A 289 5.70 -13.43 18.36
N TYR A 290 5.45 -13.02 19.61
CA TYR A 290 6.38 -13.25 20.71
C TYR A 290 6.65 -14.74 20.94
N CYS A 291 5.60 -15.57 20.92
CA CYS A 291 5.74 -17.01 21.07
C CYS A 291 6.52 -17.65 19.91
N ASN A 292 6.34 -17.16 18.68
CA ASN A 292 7.12 -17.65 17.53
C ASN A 292 8.61 -17.27 17.59
N GLY A 293 8.96 -16.17 18.25
CA GLY A 293 10.34 -15.76 18.47
C GLY A 293 11.08 -16.59 19.53
N VAL A 294 10.37 -17.42 20.29
CA VAL A 294 10.91 -18.21 21.40
C VAL A 294 10.85 -19.69 21.06
N GLY A 295 12.01 -20.32 20.88
CA GLY A 295 12.11 -21.70 20.35
C GLY A 295 11.26 -22.71 21.12
N ASN A 296 11.24 -22.63 22.45
CA ASN A 296 10.49 -23.51 23.35
C ASN A 296 9.08 -23.02 23.70
N CYS A 297 8.54 -21.98 23.06
CA CYS A 297 7.16 -21.55 23.30
C CYS A 297 6.16 -22.37 22.49
N ALA A 298 5.19 -22.98 23.15
CA ALA A 298 4.14 -23.78 22.52
C ALA A 298 2.76 -23.08 22.54
N ALA A 299 2.55 -22.12 23.42
CA ALA A 299 1.27 -21.42 23.57
C ALA A 299 1.43 -20.05 24.22
N TYR A 300 0.34 -19.30 24.25
CA TYR A 300 0.24 -18.07 25.03
C TYR A 300 -1.15 -17.92 25.64
N THR A 301 -1.24 -17.11 26.69
CA THR A 301 -2.50 -16.59 27.23
C THR A 301 -2.39 -15.09 27.39
N VAL A 302 -3.40 -14.34 26.95
CA VAL A 302 -3.55 -12.94 27.30
C VAL A 302 -4.53 -12.79 28.45
N ASN A 303 -4.19 -11.97 29.43
CA ASN A 303 -5.11 -11.50 30.44
C ASN A 303 -4.81 -10.03 30.76
N GLY A 304 -5.79 -9.14 30.53
CA GLY A 304 -5.56 -7.70 30.53
C GLY A 304 -4.55 -7.28 29.44
N ASP A 305 -3.56 -6.47 29.81
CA ASP A 305 -2.52 -5.96 28.90
C ASP A 305 -1.26 -6.83 28.90
N TRP A 306 -1.37 -8.07 29.39
CA TRP A 306 -0.24 -8.99 29.55
C TRP A 306 -0.42 -10.25 28.72
N CYS A 307 0.63 -10.55 27.96
CA CYS A 307 0.85 -11.79 27.24
C CYS A 307 1.76 -12.73 28.02
N TYR A 308 1.26 -13.90 28.36
CA TYR A 308 2.00 -14.93 29.08
C TYR A 308 2.38 -16.03 28.09
N LEU A 309 3.67 -16.12 27.75
CA LEU A 309 4.22 -17.14 26.85
C LEU A 309 4.43 -18.44 27.61
N LYS A 310 4.12 -19.57 26.98
CA LYS A 310 4.04 -20.87 27.66
C LYS A 310 4.87 -21.92 26.96
N SER A 311 5.62 -22.71 27.71
CA SER A 311 6.47 -23.78 27.15
C SER A 311 5.69 -24.98 26.60
N GLN A 312 4.46 -25.18 27.07
CA GLN A 312 3.55 -26.22 26.64
C GLN A 312 2.10 -25.73 26.75
N VAL A 313 1.18 -26.40 26.08
CA VAL A 313 -0.25 -26.14 26.26
C VAL A 313 -0.67 -26.74 27.61
N GLY A 314 -0.83 -25.89 28.62
CA GLY A 314 -1.32 -26.29 29.94
C GLY A 314 -2.80 -26.69 29.93
N SER A 315 -3.30 -27.13 31.09
CA SER A 315 -4.72 -27.41 31.30
C SER A 315 -5.53 -26.14 31.05
N ALA A 316 -6.55 -26.25 30.20
CA ALA A 316 -7.47 -25.15 29.97
C ALA A 316 -8.34 -24.94 31.22
N SER A 317 -8.34 -23.72 31.75
CA SER A 317 -9.25 -23.26 32.81
C SER A 317 -10.10 -22.11 32.29
N TRP A 318 -11.36 -22.06 32.72
CA TRP A 318 -12.24 -20.96 32.38
C TRP A 318 -11.80 -19.67 33.06
N SER A 319 -11.79 -18.56 32.31
CA SER A 319 -11.56 -17.21 32.84
C SER A 319 -12.27 -16.19 31.97
N GLY A 320 -13.18 -15.39 32.53
CA GLY A 320 -13.95 -14.39 31.79
C GLY A 320 -13.15 -13.22 31.20
N SER A 321 -11.86 -13.11 31.51
CA SER A 321 -10.97 -12.06 30.99
C SER A 321 -9.79 -12.58 30.16
N ALA A 322 -9.62 -13.90 30.08
CA ALA A 322 -8.46 -14.50 29.42
C ALA A 322 -8.81 -15.10 28.05
N TYR A 323 -7.85 -15.05 27.15
CA TYR A 323 -7.93 -15.74 25.87
C TYR A 323 -6.55 -16.27 25.48
N SER A 324 -6.54 -17.47 24.90
CA SER A 324 -5.30 -18.22 24.71
C SER A 324 -5.13 -18.69 23.27
N GLY A 325 -3.89 -18.77 22.79
CA GLY A 325 -3.56 -19.29 21.47
C GLY A 325 -2.46 -20.34 21.56
N ARG A 326 -2.49 -21.32 20.66
CA ARG A 326 -1.45 -22.35 20.54
C ARG A 326 -0.55 -22.00 19.38
N ARG A 327 0.77 -22.14 19.49
CA ARG A 327 1.66 -22.06 18.32
C ARG A 327 1.24 -23.19 17.37
N ALA A 328 1.06 -22.88 16.08
CA ALA A 328 0.82 -23.91 15.09
C ALA A 328 2.07 -24.80 15.10
N SER A 329 1.88 -26.10 15.32
CA SER A 329 2.96 -27.09 15.37
C SER A 329 3.91 -26.88 14.19
N ALA A 330 5.21 -26.70 14.50
CA ALA A 330 6.28 -26.84 13.51
C ALA A 330 6.34 -28.31 13.05
#